data_AF-A0A8S3G3F7-F1
#
_entry.id   AF-A0A8S3G3F7-F1
#
_cell.length_a   1.000
_cell.length_b   1.000
_cell.length_c   1.000
_cell.angle_alpha   90.00
_cell.angle_beta   90.00
_cell.angle_gamma   90.00
#
_symmetry.space_group_name_H-M   'P 1'
#
loop_
_entity.id
_entity.type
_entity.pdbx_description
1 polymer ?
#
loop_
_entity_poly.entity_id
_entity_poly.type
_entity_poly.pdbx_seq_one_letter_code
_entity_poly.pdbx_strand_id
1 'polypeptide(L)'
;MDCSIQLYPSLKNENLSVFIKSLKIKRSTDTRHVKQNWSSVDCNYDSNIEFYCDGRLPVFNEWTSENAKRFFRKVWSTSCPVLVKRVHHNLSKTLWHPNSFKLHMTDHHETPLLWDCETLAPIPTNEEILKGFWEGFERLNIRLKDDEHGGRSRILKLKDWPTKKDFASVFPERLHDLMSNIPFSDYTRRSYIHNGVTYNGGVLNIVERLPSSVVKPDLGPKLYIAY
;
A
#
# COMPACT_ATOMS: atom_id res chain seq x y z
N MET A 1 13.87 -38.79 10.02
CA MET A 1 12.60 -38.16 10.47
C MET A 1 12.10 -37.34 9.30
N ASP A 2 11.08 -37.87 8.62
CA ASP A 2 10.48 -37.30 7.42
C ASP A 2 9.66 -36.06 7.78
N CYS A 3 10.11 -34.87 7.35
CA CYS A 3 9.29 -33.66 7.34
C CYS A 3 8.54 -33.59 6.00
N SER A 4 7.57 -34.47 5.82
CA SER A 4 6.60 -34.35 4.74
C SER A 4 5.65 -33.19 5.07
N ILE A 5 5.87 -32.05 4.41
CA ILE A 5 4.85 -31.00 4.31
C ILE A 5 3.66 -31.66 3.62
N GLN A 6 2.56 -31.89 4.35
CA GLN A 6 1.28 -32.23 3.74
C GLN A 6 0.82 -31.01 2.93
N LEU A 7 1.28 -30.94 1.69
CA LEU A 7 0.64 -30.12 0.67
C LEU A 7 -0.77 -30.68 0.49
N TYR A 8 -1.78 -29.84 0.73
CA TYR A 8 -3.17 -30.19 0.44
C TYR A 8 -3.26 -30.76 -0.98
N PRO A 9 -4.09 -31.81 -1.22
CA PRO A 9 -4.18 -32.46 -2.52
C PRO A 9 -4.50 -31.44 -3.62
N SER A 10 -3.92 -31.67 -4.79
CA SER A 10 -3.98 -30.79 -5.97
C SER A 10 -5.30 -30.03 -6.12
N LEU A 11 -5.18 -28.72 -6.37
CA LEU A 11 -6.29 -27.79 -6.59
C LEU A 11 -7.11 -28.23 -7.83
N LYS A 12 -8.09 -29.11 -7.62
CA LYS A 12 -9.22 -29.27 -8.54
C LYS A 12 -9.98 -27.94 -8.59
N ASN A 13 -10.42 -27.53 -9.79
CA ASN A 13 -11.19 -26.29 -10.03
C ASN A 13 -12.37 -26.08 -9.06
N GLU A 14 -12.95 -27.17 -8.54
CA GLU A 14 -14.01 -27.14 -7.54
C GLU A 14 -13.58 -26.45 -6.24
N ASN A 15 -12.38 -26.72 -5.72
CA ASN A 15 -11.89 -26.13 -4.46
C ASN A 15 -11.70 -24.61 -4.58
N LEU A 16 -11.23 -24.13 -5.74
CA LEU A 16 -11.06 -22.70 -5.98
C LEU A 16 -12.42 -21.99 -6.09
N SER A 17 -13.41 -22.64 -6.71
CA SER A 17 -14.77 -22.11 -6.82
C SER A 17 -15.47 -22.00 -5.47
N VAL A 18 -15.26 -22.98 -4.57
CA VAL A 18 -15.76 -22.99 -3.20
C VAL A 18 -15.07 -21.89 -2.38
N PHE A 19 -13.76 -21.74 -2.51
CA PHE A 19 -13.00 -20.66 -1.87
C PHE A 19 -13.49 -19.27 -2.34
N ILE A 20 -13.66 -19.06 -3.65
CA ILE A 20 -14.19 -17.81 -4.21
C ILE A 20 -15.63 -17.54 -3.73
N LYS A 21 -16.49 -18.56 -3.63
CA LYS A 21 -17.83 -18.41 -3.03
C LYS A 21 -17.74 -18.02 -1.56
N SER A 22 -16.81 -18.60 -0.80
CA SER A 22 -16.60 -18.24 0.62
C SER A 22 -16.13 -16.79 0.79
N LEU A 23 -15.29 -16.27 -0.12
CA LEU A 23 -14.89 -14.86 -0.15
C LEU A 23 -16.07 -13.91 -0.41
N LYS A 24 -17.08 -14.35 -1.18
CA LYS A 24 -18.26 -13.55 -1.49
C LYS A 24 -19.31 -13.52 -0.37
N ILE A 25 -19.26 -14.44 0.60
CA ILE A 25 -20.36 -14.63 1.58
C ILE A 25 -20.21 -13.77 2.87
N LYS A 26 -19.08 -13.13 3.16
CA LYS A 26 -18.90 -12.33 4.39
C LYS A 26 -19.12 -10.82 4.23
N ARG A 27 -20.23 -10.39 3.64
CA ARG A 27 -20.67 -8.96 3.67
C ARG A 27 -22.07 -8.75 4.21
N SER A 28 -22.70 -9.78 4.75
CA SER A 28 -23.98 -9.66 5.45
C SER A 28 -23.70 -9.68 6.95
N THR A 29 -24.07 -8.60 7.64
CA THR A 29 -23.88 -8.26 9.06
C THR A 29 -22.46 -7.84 9.47
N ASP A 30 -22.14 -6.56 9.23
CA ASP A 30 -21.01 -5.85 9.85
C ASP A 30 -21.30 -5.59 11.34
N THR A 31 -21.13 -6.61 12.18
CA THR A 31 -21.01 -6.44 13.63
C THR A 31 -19.54 -6.25 13.96
N ARG A 32 -18.98 -5.08 13.67
CA ARG A 32 -17.55 -4.71 13.89
C ARG A 32 -17.13 -4.64 15.36
N HIS A 33 -17.56 -5.59 16.19
CA HIS A 33 -16.92 -5.86 17.48
C HIS A 33 -15.60 -6.56 17.20
N VAL A 34 -14.49 -5.82 17.29
CA VAL A 34 -13.14 -6.39 17.39
C VAL A 34 -13.11 -7.16 18.71
N LYS A 35 -13.42 -8.47 18.66
CA LYS A 35 -13.54 -9.33 19.85
C LYS A 35 -12.19 -9.87 20.34
N GLN A 36 -11.10 -9.61 19.63
CA GLN A 36 -9.81 -10.21 19.92
C GLN A 36 -8.77 -9.16 20.28
N ASN A 37 -8.36 -9.19 21.54
CA ASN A 37 -7.19 -8.47 22.03
C ASN A 37 -6.01 -9.42 21.97
N TRP A 38 -4.90 -8.91 21.47
CA TRP A 38 -3.64 -9.62 21.36
C TRP A 38 -2.71 -9.19 22.49
N SER A 39 -1.87 -10.12 22.92
CA SER A 39 -0.91 -9.92 23.99
C SER A 39 0.46 -10.46 23.62
N SER A 40 1.47 -10.15 24.44
CA SER A 40 2.82 -10.70 24.30
C SER A 40 2.83 -12.23 24.30
N VAL A 41 1.90 -12.87 25.02
CA VAL A 41 1.76 -14.34 25.02
C VAL A 41 1.49 -14.87 23.61
N ASP A 42 0.65 -14.17 22.84
CA ASP A 42 0.25 -14.62 21.50
C ASP A 42 1.38 -14.59 20.48
N CYS A 43 2.36 -13.70 20.66
CA CYS A 43 3.55 -13.57 19.82
C CYS A 43 4.79 -14.23 20.44
N ASN A 44 4.66 -15.10 21.44
CA ASN A 44 5.77 -15.73 22.17
C ASN A 44 6.75 -14.72 22.79
N TYR A 45 6.24 -13.62 23.33
CA TYR A 45 6.99 -12.55 23.99
C TYR A 45 8.05 -11.90 23.09
N ASP A 46 7.80 -11.86 21.78
CA ASP A 46 8.66 -11.20 20.82
C ASP A 46 8.68 -9.68 21.06
N SER A 47 9.84 -9.18 21.48
CA SER A 47 10.05 -7.77 21.80
C SER A 47 9.96 -6.86 20.58
N ASN A 48 9.99 -7.41 19.36
CA ASN A 48 9.78 -6.65 18.12
C ASN A 48 8.29 -6.44 17.80
N ILE A 49 7.37 -6.96 18.62
CA ILE A 49 5.93 -6.85 18.42
C ILE A 49 5.31 -6.09 19.60
N GLU A 50 4.81 -4.89 19.30
CA GLU A 50 4.08 -4.04 20.23
C GLU A 50 2.56 -4.18 20.01
N PHE A 51 1.77 -3.65 20.95
CA PHE A 51 0.32 -3.69 20.90
C PHE A 51 -0.28 -2.33 21.20
N TYR A 52 -1.00 -1.76 20.24
CA TYR A 52 -1.72 -0.50 20.36
C TYR A 52 -3.22 -0.75 20.52
N CYS A 53 -3.96 0.31 20.87
CA CYS A 53 -5.43 0.26 21.01
C CYS A 53 -5.90 -0.83 22.00
N ASP A 54 -5.25 -0.94 23.15
CA ASP A 54 -5.56 -1.93 24.20
C ASP A 54 -5.47 -3.38 23.71
N GLY A 55 -4.44 -3.69 22.93
CA GLY A 55 -4.24 -5.03 22.37
C GLY A 55 -4.91 -5.28 21.02
N ARG A 56 -5.75 -4.36 20.53
CA ARG A 56 -6.51 -4.56 19.28
C ARG A 56 -5.69 -4.36 18.01
N LEU A 57 -4.55 -3.68 18.09
CA LEU A 57 -3.68 -3.43 16.94
C LEU A 57 -2.27 -3.94 17.21
N PRO A 58 -1.92 -5.13 16.69
CA PRO A 58 -0.53 -5.59 16.64
C PRO A 58 0.34 -4.70 15.76
N VAL A 59 1.53 -4.38 16.27
CA VAL A 59 2.49 -3.46 15.67
C VAL A 59 3.84 -4.16 15.54
N PHE A 60 4.27 -4.41 14.30
CA PHE A 60 5.53 -5.09 13.99
C PHE A 60 6.64 -4.05 13.75
N ASN A 61 7.71 -4.12 14.52
CA ASN A 61 8.95 -3.37 14.27
C ASN A 61 9.89 -4.13 13.30
N GLU A 62 9.81 -5.46 13.30
CA GLU A 62 10.46 -6.35 12.34
C GLU A 62 9.45 -7.40 11.84
N TRP A 63 9.55 -7.81 10.57
CA TRP A 63 8.55 -8.68 9.92
C TRP A 63 9.13 -9.86 9.15
N THR A 64 10.46 -10.03 9.17
CA THR A 64 11.16 -11.08 8.42
C THR A 64 11.31 -12.37 9.21
N SER A 65 11.26 -12.31 10.54
CA SER A 65 11.39 -13.49 11.41
C SER A 65 10.22 -14.46 11.24
N GLU A 66 10.47 -15.77 11.41
CA GLU A 66 9.40 -16.77 11.28
C GLU A 66 8.32 -16.59 12.36
N ASN A 67 8.71 -16.11 13.56
CA ASN A 67 7.74 -15.80 14.60
C ASN A 67 6.82 -14.63 14.19
N ALA A 68 7.37 -13.56 13.62
CA ALA A 68 6.58 -12.44 13.12
C ALA A 68 5.63 -12.89 12.00
N LYS A 69 6.12 -13.71 11.05
CA LYS A 69 5.28 -14.29 9.99
C LYS A 69 4.17 -15.18 10.57
N ARG A 70 4.48 -16.06 11.53
CA ARG A 70 3.50 -16.90 12.24
C ARG A 70 2.44 -16.07 12.93
N PHE A 71 2.85 -15.02 13.65
CA PHE A 71 1.93 -14.17 14.38
C PHE A 71 1.06 -13.33 13.44
N PHE A 72 1.64 -12.75 12.40
CA PHE A 72 0.89 -12.06 11.33
C PHE A 72 -0.19 -12.97 10.74
N ARG A 73 0.13 -14.24 10.42
CA ARG A 73 -0.86 -15.22 9.93
C ARG A 73 -2.02 -15.42 10.91
N LYS A 74 -1.71 -15.55 12.21
CA LYS A 74 -2.71 -15.70 13.27
C LYS A 74 -3.64 -14.47 13.30
N VAL A 75 -3.08 -13.26 13.33
CA VAL A 75 -3.87 -12.02 13.37
C VAL A 75 -4.70 -11.85 12.10
N TRP A 76 -4.08 -11.97 10.93
CA TRP A 76 -4.71 -11.74 9.63
C TRP A 76 -5.90 -12.68 9.38
N SER A 77 -5.84 -13.93 9.87
CA SER A 77 -6.93 -14.90 9.78
C SER A 77 -8.23 -14.45 10.48
N THR A 78 -8.13 -13.51 11.41
CA THR A 78 -9.25 -12.97 12.19
C THR A 78 -9.86 -11.71 11.57
N SER A 79 -9.38 -11.28 10.40
CA SER A 79 -9.77 -10.01 9.76
C SER A 79 -9.42 -8.76 10.60
N CYS A 80 -8.49 -8.89 11.54
CA CYS A 80 -7.96 -7.74 12.31
C CYS A 80 -6.85 -7.03 11.52
N PRO A 81 -6.76 -5.68 11.62
CA PRO A 81 -5.67 -4.93 11.03
C PRO A 81 -4.35 -5.21 11.75
N VAL A 82 -3.25 -4.95 11.05
CA VAL A 82 -1.89 -4.93 11.60
C VAL A 82 -1.20 -3.65 11.17
N LEU A 83 -0.21 -3.22 11.94
CA LEU A 83 0.67 -2.10 11.57
C LEU A 83 2.11 -2.59 11.49
N VAL A 84 2.83 -2.17 10.46
CA VAL A 84 4.27 -2.39 10.34
C VAL A 84 4.98 -1.05 10.36
N LYS A 85 5.88 -0.87 11.33
CA LYS A 85 6.62 0.38 11.51
C LYS A 85 7.89 0.40 10.67
N ARG A 86 8.44 1.61 10.50
CA ARG A 86 9.82 1.84 10.01
C ARG A 86 10.15 1.22 8.64
N VAL A 87 9.14 0.94 7.80
CA VAL A 87 9.34 0.45 6.43
C VAL A 87 10.28 1.37 5.63
N HIS A 88 10.18 2.68 5.86
CA HIS A 88 11.03 3.69 5.23
C HIS A 88 12.53 3.57 5.51
N HIS A 89 12.97 2.81 6.53
CA HIS A 89 14.40 2.56 6.76
C HIS A 89 15.02 1.74 5.62
N ASN A 90 14.21 0.95 4.92
CA ASN A 90 14.65 0.09 3.82
C ASN A 90 14.39 0.71 2.44
N LEU A 91 13.77 1.89 2.38
CA LEU A 91 13.43 2.58 1.13
C LEU A 91 14.45 3.66 0.80
N SER A 92 14.65 3.92 -0.49
CA SER A 92 15.53 4.97 -0.96
C SER A 92 14.95 6.36 -0.69
N LYS A 93 15.52 7.08 0.28
CA LYS A 93 15.07 8.44 0.64
C LYS A 93 15.08 9.41 -0.54
N THR A 94 16.03 9.26 -1.47
CA THR A 94 16.15 10.15 -2.64
C THR A 94 15.03 9.90 -3.64
N LEU A 95 14.63 8.64 -3.86
CA LEU A 95 13.54 8.31 -4.78
C LEU A 95 12.17 8.82 -4.28
N TRP A 96 11.94 8.75 -2.97
CA TRP A 96 10.65 9.13 -2.37
C TRP A 96 10.57 10.58 -1.89
N HIS A 97 11.62 11.39 -2.11
CA HIS A 97 11.63 12.79 -1.75
C HIS A 97 10.68 13.61 -2.66
N PRO A 98 9.93 14.61 -2.14
CA PRO A 98 9.03 15.46 -2.95
C PRO A 98 9.68 16.06 -4.20
N ASN A 99 10.91 16.61 -4.05
CA ASN A 99 11.68 17.11 -5.19
C ASN A 99 11.90 16.09 -6.32
N SER A 100 12.01 14.79 -6.02
CA SER A 100 12.19 13.76 -7.05
C SER A 100 10.91 13.56 -7.88
N PHE A 101 9.73 13.72 -7.27
CA PHE A 101 8.45 13.71 -8.00
C PHE A 101 8.25 15.01 -8.79
N LYS A 102 8.63 16.16 -8.22
CA LYS A 102 8.63 17.45 -8.92
C LYS A 102 9.46 17.41 -10.21
N LEU A 103 10.71 16.95 -10.12
CA LEU A 103 11.60 16.83 -11.27
C LEU A 103 11.00 15.92 -12.35
N HIS A 104 10.48 14.75 -11.96
CA HIS A 104 9.82 13.86 -12.91
C HIS A 104 8.64 14.53 -13.63
N MET A 105 7.77 15.25 -12.91
CA MET A 105 6.66 15.96 -13.53
C MET A 105 7.14 17.02 -14.53
N THR A 106 8.19 17.77 -14.18
CA THR A 106 8.79 18.77 -15.07
C THR A 106 9.43 18.13 -16.31
N ASP A 107 10.26 17.10 -16.14
CA ASP A 107 10.98 16.43 -17.23
C ASP A 107 10.02 15.76 -18.24
N HIS A 108 8.85 15.33 -17.77
CA HIS A 108 7.82 14.68 -18.60
C HIS A 108 6.65 15.60 -18.97
N HIS A 109 6.70 16.88 -18.61
CA HIS A 109 5.63 17.87 -18.82
C HIS A 109 4.24 17.38 -18.34
N GLU A 110 4.20 16.69 -17.20
CA GLU A 110 2.95 16.16 -16.64
C GLU A 110 2.21 17.24 -15.84
N THR A 111 0.95 17.46 -16.18
CA THR A 111 0.07 18.46 -15.52
C THR A 111 -1.18 17.81 -14.89
N PRO A 112 -1.03 16.94 -13.87
CA PRO A 112 -2.20 16.35 -13.20
C PRO A 112 -3.03 17.40 -12.49
N LEU A 113 -4.34 17.15 -12.41
CA LEU A 113 -5.25 17.99 -11.64
C LEU A 113 -4.85 17.97 -10.16
N LEU A 114 -4.98 19.13 -9.52
CA LEU A 114 -5.05 19.21 -8.07
C LEU A 114 -6.51 19.09 -7.64
N TRP A 115 -6.71 18.65 -6.41
CA TRP A 115 -8.00 18.65 -5.75
C TRP A 115 -7.88 19.47 -4.48
N ASP A 116 -8.73 20.48 -4.36
CA ASP A 116 -8.84 21.27 -3.15
C ASP A 116 -9.70 20.52 -2.13
N CYS A 117 -9.08 20.17 -1.00
CA CYS A 117 -9.71 19.38 0.04
C CYS A 117 -10.73 20.19 0.86
N GLU A 118 -10.69 21.52 0.79
CA GLU A 118 -11.64 22.39 1.50
C GLU A 118 -12.84 22.71 0.61
N THR A 119 -12.62 23.13 -0.64
CA THR A 119 -13.71 23.47 -1.56
C THR A 119 -14.29 22.26 -2.29
N LEU A 120 -13.63 21.10 -2.20
CA LEU A 120 -14.03 19.86 -2.88
C LEU A 120 -14.12 20.00 -4.40
N ALA A 121 -13.26 20.83 -4.98
CA ALA A 121 -13.23 21.12 -6.41
C ALA A 121 -11.88 20.72 -7.04
N PRO A 122 -11.89 20.26 -8.31
CA PRO A 122 -10.67 20.07 -9.07
C PRO A 122 -10.10 21.42 -9.52
N ILE A 123 -8.79 21.56 -9.48
CA ILE A 123 -8.05 22.72 -9.99
C ILE A 123 -7.23 22.25 -11.21
N PRO A 124 -7.55 22.76 -12.42
CA PRO A 124 -6.69 22.59 -13.59
C PRO A 124 -5.31 23.17 -13.32
N THR A 125 -4.27 22.46 -13.71
CA THR A 125 -2.89 22.86 -13.44
C THR A 125 -2.10 23.13 -14.70
N ASN A 126 -1.06 23.93 -14.55
CA ASN A 126 0.05 24.10 -15.47
C ASN A 126 1.36 23.91 -14.68
N GLU A 127 2.51 24.05 -15.35
CA GLU A 127 3.82 23.90 -14.70
C GLU A 127 4.04 24.88 -13.54
N GLU A 128 3.54 26.11 -13.65
CA GLU A 128 3.67 27.14 -12.61
C GLU A 128 2.88 26.79 -11.35
N ILE A 129 1.62 26.38 -11.50
CA ILE A 129 0.77 25.95 -10.39
C ILE A 129 1.38 24.72 -9.70
N LEU A 130 1.89 23.74 -10.47
CA LEU A 130 2.53 22.56 -9.89
C LEU A 130 3.85 22.88 -9.20
N LYS A 131 4.63 23.81 -9.74
CA LYS A 131 5.83 24.32 -9.06
C LYS A 131 5.44 24.92 -7.71
N GLY A 132 4.43 25.78 -7.67
CA GLY A 132 3.89 26.33 -6.42
C GLY A 132 3.36 25.25 -5.47
N PHE A 133 2.72 24.20 -6.00
CA PHE A 133 2.28 23.05 -5.21
C PHE A 133 3.46 22.40 -4.49
N TRP A 134 4.51 22.04 -5.23
CA TRP A 134 5.69 21.35 -4.69
C TRP A 134 6.54 22.23 -3.77
N GLU A 135 6.69 23.51 -4.07
CA GLU A 135 7.39 24.46 -3.19
C GLU A 135 6.67 24.65 -1.85
N GLY A 136 5.33 24.67 -1.88
CA GLY A 136 4.47 24.74 -0.70
C GLY A 136 4.31 23.42 0.07
N PHE A 137 4.79 22.29 -0.47
CA PHE A 137 4.56 20.95 0.10
C PHE A 137 5.00 20.88 1.57
N GLU A 138 6.21 21.36 1.86
CA GLU A 138 6.81 21.38 3.20
C GLU A 138 6.74 22.78 3.87
N ARG A 139 6.21 23.79 3.18
CA ARG A 139 6.30 25.20 3.58
C ARG A 139 4.94 25.91 3.53
N LEU A 140 4.22 25.89 4.66
CA LEU A 140 2.86 26.44 4.79
C LEU A 140 2.72 27.90 4.32
N ASN A 141 3.74 28.74 4.56
CA ASN A 141 3.70 30.17 4.27
C ASN A 141 3.75 30.51 2.78
N ILE A 142 4.25 29.59 1.94
CA ILE A 142 4.36 29.77 0.48
C ILE A 142 3.44 28.82 -0.31
N ARG A 143 2.54 28.10 0.36
CA ARG A 143 1.49 27.34 -0.32
C ARG A 143 0.63 28.27 -1.17
N LEU A 144 0.12 27.72 -2.27
CA LEU A 144 -0.87 28.38 -3.13
C LEU A 144 -2.02 28.92 -2.29
N LYS A 145 -2.44 30.14 -2.60
CA LYS A 145 -3.48 30.85 -1.84
C LYS A 145 -4.85 30.71 -2.50
N ASP A 146 -5.87 30.81 -1.67
CA ASP A 146 -7.24 30.99 -2.12
C ASP A 146 -7.61 32.47 -2.07
N ASP A 147 -7.41 33.16 -3.19
CA ASP A 147 -7.70 34.59 -3.29
C ASP A 147 -9.20 34.89 -3.14
N GLU A 148 -10.09 33.94 -3.47
CA GLU A 148 -11.53 34.09 -3.34
C GLU A 148 -11.99 34.04 -1.86
N HIS A 149 -11.27 33.30 -1.01
CA HIS A 149 -11.62 33.09 0.40
C HIS A 149 -10.58 33.69 1.38
N GLY A 150 -10.12 34.91 1.07
CA GLY A 150 -9.33 35.72 2.01
C GLY A 150 -7.84 35.37 2.07
N GLY A 151 -7.26 34.83 1.00
CA GLY A 151 -5.82 34.63 0.85
C GLY A 151 -5.24 33.53 1.75
N ARG A 152 -6.06 32.56 2.17
CA ARG A 152 -5.63 31.44 3.01
C ARG A 152 -4.83 30.43 2.20
N SER A 153 -3.90 29.71 2.84
CA SER A 153 -3.17 28.62 2.18
C SER A 153 -4.12 27.47 1.89
N ARG A 154 -4.20 27.04 0.64
CA ARG A 154 -5.05 25.90 0.24
C ARG A 154 -4.53 24.58 0.83
N ILE A 155 -5.44 23.63 1.04
CA ILE A 155 -5.13 22.22 1.33
C ILE A 155 -5.35 21.39 0.08
N LEU A 156 -4.26 20.99 -0.57
CA LEU A 156 -4.29 20.40 -1.91
C LEU A 156 -3.81 18.95 -1.89
N LYS A 157 -4.40 18.13 -2.76
CA LYS A 157 -3.90 16.80 -3.10
C LYS A 157 -3.79 16.63 -4.62
N LEU A 158 -2.85 15.81 -5.06
CA LEU A 158 -2.79 15.36 -6.45
C LEU A 158 -3.95 14.40 -6.72
N LYS A 159 -4.69 14.63 -7.82
CA LYS A 159 -5.80 13.79 -8.21
C LYS A 159 -5.35 12.74 -9.22
N ASP A 160 -5.54 11.46 -8.86
CA ASP A 160 -5.34 10.30 -9.73
C ASP A 160 -3.97 10.27 -10.44
N TRP A 161 -2.90 10.71 -9.75
CA TRP A 161 -1.55 10.73 -10.30
C TRP A 161 -0.72 9.55 -9.78
N PRO A 162 -0.01 8.80 -10.64
CA PRO A 162 0.10 8.94 -12.09
C PRO A 162 -1.20 8.57 -12.83
N THR A 163 -1.50 9.28 -13.91
CA THR A 163 -2.80 9.18 -14.62
C THR A 163 -2.91 7.90 -15.44
N LYS A 164 -3.82 6.98 -15.06
CA LYS A 164 -4.23 5.74 -15.78
C LYS A 164 -3.12 4.77 -16.24
N LYS A 165 -1.85 5.15 -16.18
CA LYS A 165 -0.69 4.33 -16.52
C LYS A 165 -0.33 3.43 -15.34
N ASP A 166 0.12 2.22 -15.63
CA ASP A 166 0.63 1.31 -14.59
C ASP A 166 1.82 1.97 -13.89
N PHE A 167 1.84 1.97 -12.56
CA PHE A 167 2.92 2.56 -11.78
C PHE A 167 4.28 1.98 -12.18
N ALA A 168 4.33 0.71 -12.57
CA ALA A 168 5.52 0.05 -13.11
C ALA A 168 6.11 0.76 -14.33
N SER A 169 5.25 1.31 -15.19
CA SER A 169 5.66 1.99 -16.42
C SER A 169 6.14 3.43 -16.17
N VAL A 170 5.56 4.09 -15.17
CA VAL A 170 5.88 5.50 -14.86
C VAL A 170 7.07 5.60 -13.90
N PHE A 171 7.14 4.71 -12.91
CA PHE A 171 8.16 4.74 -11.86
C PHE A 171 8.80 3.36 -11.62
N PRO A 172 9.52 2.80 -12.61
CA PRO A 172 10.10 1.46 -12.50
C PRO A 172 11.08 1.32 -11.32
N GLU A 173 11.89 2.33 -11.07
CA GLU A 173 12.84 2.35 -9.93
C GLU A 173 12.12 2.38 -8.58
N ARG A 174 11.05 3.17 -8.45
CA ARG A 174 10.25 3.23 -7.22
C ARG A 174 9.46 1.95 -6.99
N LEU A 175 8.97 1.33 -8.06
CA LEU A 175 8.30 0.05 -7.96
C LEU A 175 9.27 -1.01 -7.43
N HIS A 176 10.49 -1.05 -7.98
CA HIS A 176 11.51 -1.99 -7.53
C HIS A 176 11.89 -1.75 -6.06
N ASP A 177 12.17 -0.50 -5.69
CA ASP A 177 12.48 -0.11 -4.30
C ASP A 177 11.35 -0.50 -3.32
N LEU A 178 10.09 -0.26 -3.70
CA LEU A 178 8.93 -0.65 -2.89
C LEU A 178 8.79 -2.17 -2.78
N MET A 179 8.77 -2.89 -3.90
CA MET A 179 8.49 -4.33 -3.92
C MET A 179 9.60 -5.16 -3.30
N SER A 180 10.85 -4.70 -3.40
CA SER A 180 11.99 -5.32 -2.71
C SER A 180 11.85 -5.22 -1.19
N ASN A 181 11.22 -4.17 -0.68
CA ASN A 181 11.18 -3.83 0.75
C ASN A 181 9.78 -3.91 1.39
N ILE A 182 8.76 -4.33 0.64
CA ILE A 182 7.38 -4.40 1.13
C ILE A 182 7.23 -5.45 2.25
N PRO A 183 6.62 -5.09 3.41
CA PRO A 183 6.44 -6.03 4.51
C PRO A 183 5.58 -7.23 4.17
N PHE A 184 5.89 -8.38 4.79
CA PHE A 184 5.21 -9.65 4.55
C PHE A 184 5.08 -9.96 3.05
N SER A 185 6.19 -9.86 2.32
CA SER A 185 6.26 -9.99 0.85
C SER A 185 5.66 -11.29 0.31
N ASP A 186 5.63 -12.36 1.10
CA ASP A 186 4.90 -13.61 0.78
C ASP A 186 3.41 -13.36 0.47
N TYR A 187 2.81 -12.32 1.05
CA TYR A 187 1.41 -11.91 0.85
C TYR A 187 1.27 -10.67 -0.04
N THR A 188 2.17 -9.70 0.10
CA THR A 188 1.95 -8.33 -0.39
C THR A 188 2.63 -8.04 -1.72
N ARG A 189 3.73 -8.75 -2.04
CA ARG A 189 4.47 -8.52 -3.28
C ARG A 189 3.66 -9.01 -4.48
N ARG A 190 3.50 -8.16 -5.50
CA ARG A 190 3.05 -8.55 -6.85
C ARG A 190 4.23 -8.91 -7.74
N SER A 191 3.99 -9.62 -8.83
CA SER A 191 4.99 -9.79 -9.88
C SER A 191 5.21 -8.48 -10.62
N TYR A 192 6.45 -8.25 -11.04
CA TYR A 192 6.85 -7.09 -11.83
C TYR A 192 8.14 -7.39 -12.61
N ILE A 193 8.39 -6.60 -13.64
CA ILE A 193 9.63 -6.64 -14.42
C ILE A 193 10.41 -5.38 -14.10
N HIS A 194 11.71 -5.52 -13.88
CA HIS A 194 12.62 -4.41 -13.67
C HIS A 194 13.97 -4.72 -14.34
N ASN A 195 14.45 -3.83 -15.19
CA ASN A 195 15.69 -3.99 -15.96
C ASN A 195 15.81 -5.35 -16.68
N GLY A 196 14.71 -5.81 -17.29
CA GLY A 196 14.64 -7.09 -18.01
C GLY A 196 14.53 -8.34 -17.12
N VAL A 197 14.59 -8.19 -15.80
CA VAL A 197 14.46 -9.29 -14.84
C VAL A 197 13.02 -9.39 -14.33
N THR A 198 12.47 -10.61 -14.33
CA THR A 198 11.15 -10.89 -13.77
C THR A 198 11.27 -11.23 -12.29
N TYR A 199 10.53 -10.49 -11.46
CA TYR A 199 10.39 -10.74 -10.04
C TYR A 199 9.02 -11.35 -9.79
N ASN A 200 9.00 -12.55 -9.23
CA ASN A 200 7.74 -13.24 -8.91
C ASN A 200 7.08 -12.65 -7.67
N GLY A 201 5.75 -12.59 -7.70
CA GLY A 201 4.93 -12.20 -6.57
C GLY A 201 5.03 -13.17 -5.39
N GLY A 202 4.52 -12.72 -4.25
CA GLY A 202 4.48 -13.51 -3.03
C GLY A 202 3.82 -14.88 -3.23
N VAL A 203 4.36 -15.91 -2.58
CA VAL A 203 3.85 -17.29 -2.71
C VAL A 203 2.40 -17.44 -2.21
N LEU A 204 1.95 -16.55 -1.32
CA LEU A 204 0.59 -16.50 -0.77
C LEU A 204 -0.24 -15.36 -1.38
N ASN A 205 0.34 -14.55 -2.27
CA ASN A 205 -0.41 -13.60 -3.09
C ASN A 205 -1.11 -14.35 -4.23
N ILE A 206 -2.39 -14.68 -4.03
CA ILE A 206 -3.14 -15.51 -4.99
C ILE A 206 -3.67 -14.75 -6.20
N VAL A 207 -3.59 -13.41 -6.24
CA VAL A 207 -4.30 -12.61 -7.26
C VAL A 207 -3.89 -12.97 -8.69
N GLU A 208 -2.60 -13.20 -8.92
CA GLU A 208 -2.09 -13.58 -10.23
C GLU A 208 -2.47 -15.00 -10.63
N ARG A 209 -2.73 -15.86 -9.64
CA ARG A 209 -3.12 -17.27 -9.79
C ARG A 209 -4.65 -17.45 -9.93
N LEU A 210 -5.41 -16.37 -9.85
CA LEU A 210 -6.86 -16.42 -10.06
C LEU A 210 -7.18 -16.68 -11.55
N PRO A 211 -8.21 -17.51 -11.84
CA PRO A 211 -8.72 -17.74 -13.19
C PRO A 211 -9.08 -16.43 -13.90
N SER A 212 -8.96 -16.43 -15.23
CA SER A 212 -9.34 -15.28 -16.06
C SER A 212 -10.83 -14.90 -15.95
N SER A 213 -11.68 -15.84 -15.55
CA SER A 213 -13.11 -15.59 -15.29
C SER A 213 -13.38 -14.76 -14.03
N VAL A 214 -12.37 -14.54 -13.18
CA VAL A 214 -12.48 -13.71 -11.97
C VAL A 214 -12.01 -12.31 -12.29
N VAL A 215 -12.84 -11.30 -11.97
CA VAL A 215 -12.41 -9.91 -11.99
C VAL A 215 -11.32 -9.71 -10.95
N LYS A 216 -10.08 -9.54 -11.42
CA LYS A 216 -8.92 -9.32 -10.56
C LYS A 216 -8.99 -7.91 -9.98
N PRO A 217 -8.68 -7.73 -8.68
CA PRO A 217 -8.48 -6.38 -8.15
C PRO A 217 -7.28 -5.73 -8.86
N ASP A 218 -7.34 -4.40 -9.00
CA ASP A 218 -6.18 -3.60 -9.36
C ASP A 218 -5.15 -3.72 -8.24
N LEU A 219 -4.01 -4.39 -8.53
CA LEU A 219 -2.95 -4.65 -7.55
C LEU A 219 -2.14 -3.41 -7.20
N GLY A 220 -2.31 -2.30 -7.94
CA GLY A 220 -1.49 -1.11 -7.77
C GLY A 220 0.00 -1.38 -7.99
N PRO A 221 0.91 -0.58 -7.39
CA PRO A 221 0.63 0.42 -6.36
C PRO A 221 -0.07 1.67 -6.91
N LYS A 222 -0.78 2.38 -6.03
CA LYS A 222 -1.32 3.72 -6.28
C LYS A 222 -0.60 4.72 -5.39
N LEU A 223 -0.30 5.89 -5.95
CA LEU A 223 0.38 6.97 -5.26
C LEU A 223 -0.64 7.99 -4.76
N TYR A 224 -0.48 8.44 -3.52
CA TYR A 224 -1.34 9.45 -2.92
C TYR A 224 -0.45 10.54 -2.33
N ILE A 225 -0.61 11.77 -2.80
CA ILE A 225 0.22 12.91 -2.40
C ILE A 225 -0.71 14.06 -2.06
N ALA A 226 -0.60 14.55 -0.83
CA ALA A 226 -1.37 15.66 -0.29
C ALA A 226 -0.48 16.46 0.68
N TYR A 227 -0.87 17.71 0.89
CA TYR A 227 -0.32 18.62 1.90
C TYR A 227 -0.49 18.17 3.35
#